data_AF-A0AAN9CIE2-F1
#
_entry.id   AF-A0AAN9CIE2-F1
#
_cell.length_a   1.000
_cell.length_b   1.000
_cell.length_c   1.000
_cell.angle_alpha   90.00
_cell.angle_beta   90.00
_cell.angle_gamma   90.00
#
_symmetry.space_group_name_H-M   'P 1'
#
loop_
_entity.id
_entity.type
_entity.pdbx_description
1 polymer ?
#
loop_
_entity_poly.entity_id
_entity_poly.type
_entity_poly.pdbx_seq_one_letter_code
_entity_poly.pdbx_strand_id
1 'polypeptide(L)'
;MSSRYSPKRALLPAVCAHVVSVLTVCCAGRLFTAAAYPSQPDTPNTLEHYDVIEPHLLIGGQQRPVSLIKSMGHPGSLKVLMEVDGEQLLLALQKNEGLFASHYTETHYLEDGSAVTTSPNVTIHCYYHGEVEGHLGSEVSLSTCTGLR
;
A
#
# COMPACT_ATOMS: atom_id res chain seq x y z
N MET A 1 -53.53 28.33 8.17
CA MET A 1 -52.13 28.33 7.67
C MET A 1 -52.13 27.84 6.24
N SER A 2 -51.64 28.72 5.35
CA SER A 2 -51.11 28.49 3.99
C SER A 2 -50.28 27.19 3.90
N SER A 3 -49.99 26.52 2.78
CA SER A 3 -50.38 26.53 1.37
C SER A 3 -49.75 25.24 0.79
N ARG A 4 -50.29 24.75 -0.32
CA ARG A 4 -49.84 23.57 -1.09
C ARG A 4 -48.37 23.67 -1.53
N TYR A 5 -47.68 22.54 -1.64
CA TYR A 5 -46.74 22.29 -2.74
C TYR A 5 -46.67 20.81 -3.14
N SER A 6 -46.52 20.62 -4.45
CA SER A 6 -46.76 19.44 -5.29
C SER A 6 -45.47 18.61 -5.49
N PRO A 7 -45.55 17.32 -5.88
CA PRO A 7 -44.39 16.47 -6.09
C PRO A 7 -43.77 16.75 -7.46
N LYS A 8 -42.43 16.69 -7.56
CA LYS A 8 -41.74 16.69 -8.85
C LYS A 8 -40.92 15.41 -9.00
N ARG A 9 -41.43 14.53 -9.85
CA ARG A 9 -40.64 13.55 -10.61
C ARG A 9 -39.60 14.31 -11.43
N ALA A 10 -38.34 13.87 -11.37
CA ALA A 10 -37.36 14.17 -12.39
C ALA A 10 -36.83 12.84 -12.92
N LEU A 11 -37.13 12.57 -14.19
CA LEU A 11 -36.51 11.52 -14.98
C LEU A 11 -35.09 11.97 -15.38
N LEU A 12 -34.20 10.98 -15.49
CA LEU A 12 -32.84 11.10 -16.03
C LEU A 12 -32.84 11.62 -17.49
N PRO A 13 -31.66 12.07 -17.95
CA PRO A 13 -31.14 11.47 -19.17
C PRO A 13 -29.76 10.85 -19.01
N ALA A 14 -29.68 9.63 -19.53
CA ALA A 14 -28.60 8.97 -20.28
C ALA A 14 -27.14 9.41 -20.05
N VAL A 15 -26.38 8.42 -19.61
CA VAL A 15 -24.92 8.27 -19.79
C VAL A 15 -24.59 8.37 -21.29
N CYS A 16 -23.60 9.19 -21.64
CA CYS A 16 -22.80 8.94 -22.84
C CYS A 16 -21.33 9.24 -22.54
N ALA A 17 -20.51 8.27 -22.93
CA ALA A 17 -19.11 8.08 -22.59
C ALA A 17 -18.17 9.16 -23.16
N HIS A 18 -16.90 9.01 -22.76
CA HIS A 18 -15.73 9.89 -22.98
C HIS A 18 -15.55 10.95 -21.89
N VAL A 19 -14.96 10.50 -20.78
CA VAL A 19 -14.31 11.36 -19.79
C VAL A 19 -13.13 12.06 -20.48
N VAL A 20 -13.39 13.15 -21.20
CA VAL A 20 -12.39 14.17 -21.47
C VAL A 20 -12.35 15.03 -20.22
N SER A 21 -11.42 14.73 -19.32
CA SER A 21 -11.21 15.51 -18.10
C SER A 21 -10.72 16.91 -18.49
N VAL A 22 -11.65 17.84 -18.70
CA VAL A 22 -11.33 19.27 -18.76
C VAL A 22 -11.38 19.79 -17.34
N LEU A 23 -10.23 19.77 -16.66
CA LEU A 23 -10.02 20.49 -15.41
C LEU A 23 -10.23 21.98 -15.69
N THR A 24 -11.40 22.49 -15.35
CA THR A 24 -11.72 23.92 -15.42
C THR A 24 -11.11 24.59 -14.20
N VAL A 25 -9.87 25.04 -14.31
CA VAL A 25 -9.26 25.93 -13.31
C VAL A 25 -9.80 27.33 -13.54
N CYS A 26 -10.80 27.74 -12.75
CA CYS A 26 -11.27 29.12 -12.70
C CYS A 26 -10.29 30.00 -11.90
N CYS A 27 -9.20 30.41 -12.53
CA CYS A 27 -8.42 31.56 -12.05
C CYS A 27 -8.78 32.78 -12.89
N ALA A 28 -9.53 33.71 -12.27
CA ALA A 28 -9.71 35.10 -12.70
C ALA A 28 -9.83 35.37 -14.21
N GLY A 29 -10.92 34.88 -14.83
CA GLY A 29 -11.58 35.60 -15.93
C GLY A 29 -10.83 35.80 -17.25
N ARG A 30 -9.94 34.89 -17.67
CA ARG A 30 -9.41 34.89 -19.04
C ARG A 30 -9.48 33.51 -19.70
N LEU A 31 -10.09 33.45 -20.89
CA LEU A 31 -10.04 32.29 -21.78
C LEU A 31 -8.61 32.14 -22.31
N PHE A 32 -7.96 31.03 -22.01
CA PHE A 32 -6.76 30.60 -22.72
C PHE A 32 -7.17 29.50 -23.71
N THR A 33 -6.91 29.73 -25.00
CA THR A 33 -7.04 28.70 -26.04
C THR A 33 -6.08 27.56 -25.72
N ALA A 34 -6.61 26.35 -25.56
CA ALA A 34 -5.80 25.14 -25.45
C ALA A 34 -4.94 25.03 -26.71
N ALA A 35 -3.62 25.22 -26.57
CA ALA A 35 -2.69 24.80 -27.60
C ALA A 35 -2.82 23.27 -27.74
N ALA A 36 -3.04 22.81 -28.97
CA ALA A 36 -3.01 21.38 -29.28
C ALA A 36 -1.68 20.80 -28.78
N TYR A 37 -1.75 19.80 -27.90
CA TYR A 37 -0.57 19.03 -27.49
C TYR A 37 -0.04 18.30 -28.73
N PRO A 38 1.23 18.53 -29.15
CA PRO A 38 1.85 17.70 -30.16
C PRO A 38 1.93 16.27 -29.60
N SER A 39 1.39 15.30 -30.33
CA SER A 39 1.62 13.88 -30.09
C SER A 39 3.12 13.60 -30.23
N GLN A 40 3.80 13.46 -29.10
CA GLN A 40 5.21 13.11 -29.05
C GLN A 40 5.36 11.60 -29.35
N PRO A 41 6.34 11.17 -30.15
CA PRO A 41 6.50 9.77 -30.52
C PRO A 41 6.87 8.94 -29.28
N ASP A 42 6.30 7.74 -29.16
CA ASP A 42 6.71 6.72 -28.20
C ASP A 42 8.23 6.51 -28.27
N THR A 43 8.95 7.05 -27.29
CA THR A 43 10.37 6.75 -27.10
C THR A 43 10.48 5.41 -26.37
N PRO A 44 11.25 4.44 -26.90
CA PRO A 44 11.35 3.11 -26.33
C PRO A 44 12.23 3.12 -25.07
N ASN A 45 11.64 2.66 -23.96
CA ASN A 45 12.25 2.13 -22.75
C ASN A 45 13.44 2.91 -22.16
N THR A 46 13.14 3.93 -21.35
CA THR A 46 14.05 4.33 -20.27
C THR A 46 14.05 3.20 -19.24
N LEU A 47 15.13 2.43 -19.18
CA LEU A 47 15.39 1.49 -18.08
C LEU A 47 15.33 2.29 -16.77
N GLU A 48 14.37 1.97 -15.91
CA GLU A 48 14.23 2.61 -14.61
C GLU A 48 15.53 2.44 -13.82
N HIS A 49 16.13 3.57 -13.45
CA HIS A 49 17.26 3.58 -12.54
C HIS A 49 16.72 3.21 -11.16
N TYR A 50 17.06 2.01 -10.68
CA TYR A 50 16.71 1.56 -9.34
C TYR A 50 17.97 1.49 -8.49
N ASP A 51 17.87 1.99 -7.27
CA ASP A 51 18.91 1.84 -6.27
C ASP A 51 18.73 0.53 -5.49
N VAL A 52 19.85 -0.16 -5.25
CA VAL A 52 19.87 -1.39 -4.47
C VAL A 52 20.29 -1.05 -3.05
N ILE A 53 19.37 -1.22 -2.10
CA ILE A 53 19.61 -0.95 -0.67
C ILE A 53 19.95 -2.26 0.04
N GLU A 54 20.99 -2.26 0.87
CA GLU A 54 21.36 -3.39 1.73
C GLU A 54 20.95 -3.14 3.20
N PRO A 55 19.78 -3.63 3.62
CA PRO A 55 19.29 -3.43 4.98
C PRO A 55 19.95 -4.37 5.98
N HIS A 56 20.10 -3.88 7.20
CA HIS A 56 20.70 -4.59 8.33
C HIS A 56 19.75 -4.63 9.52
N LEU A 57 19.68 -5.77 10.19
CA LEU A 57 18.99 -5.91 11.46
C LEU A 57 19.88 -5.39 12.60
N LEU A 58 19.34 -4.53 13.47
CA LEU A 58 20.07 -3.97 14.60
C LEU A 58 19.71 -4.73 15.90
N ILE A 59 20.66 -5.48 16.46
CA ILE A 59 20.48 -6.20 17.73
C ILE A 59 21.60 -5.79 18.70
N GLY A 60 21.24 -5.17 19.83
CA GLY A 60 22.21 -4.73 20.83
C GLY A 60 23.25 -3.74 20.28
N GLY A 61 22.86 -2.90 19.32
CA GLY A 61 23.75 -1.96 18.63
C GLY A 61 24.63 -2.58 17.53
N GLN A 62 24.56 -3.90 17.31
CA GLN A 62 25.30 -4.56 16.24
C GLN A 62 24.43 -4.79 15.02
N GLN A 63 24.98 -4.49 13.84
CA GLN A 63 24.35 -4.80 12.55
C GLN A 63 24.49 -6.29 12.23
N ARG A 64 23.38 -6.90 11.83
CA ARG A 64 23.25 -8.33 11.52
C ARG A 64 22.50 -8.49 10.20
N PRO A 65 22.68 -9.59 9.47
CA PRO A 65 21.91 -9.86 8.26
C PRO A 65 20.41 -9.97 8.56
N VAL A 66 19.58 -9.39 7.69
CA VAL A 66 18.10 -9.46 7.81
C VAL A 66 17.57 -10.89 7.64
N SER A 67 18.35 -11.80 7.06
CA SER A 67 18.03 -13.23 6.98
C SER A 67 17.87 -13.89 8.36
N LEU A 68 18.46 -13.31 9.42
CA LEU A 68 18.34 -13.81 10.80
C LEU A 68 16.89 -13.75 11.31
N ILE A 69 16.07 -12.81 10.80
CA ILE A 69 14.67 -12.61 11.22
C ILE A 69 13.88 -13.92 11.12
N LYS A 70 14.06 -14.67 10.03
CA LYS A 70 13.38 -15.95 9.79
C LYS A 70 13.85 -17.02 10.79
N SER A 71 15.15 -17.08 11.07
CA SER A 71 15.72 -18.05 12.02
C SER A 71 15.28 -17.81 13.47
N MET A 72 14.95 -16.57 13.81
CA MET A 72 14.41 -16.18 15.13
C MET A 72 12.89 -16.34 15.23
N GLY A 73 12.24 -16.88 14.19
CA GLY A 73 10.79 -17.11 14.19
C GLY A 73 9.95 -15.83 14.08
N HIS A 74 10.45 -14.79 13.40
CA HIS A 74 9.77 -13.50 13.26
C HIS A 74 9.40 -12.90 14.64
N PRO A 75 10.37 -12.35 15.38
CA PRO A 75 10.14 -11.84 16.73
C PRO A 75 9.14 -10.67 16.74
N GLY A 76 8.54 -10.40 17.90
CA GLY A 76 7.49 -9.39 18.06
C GLY A 76 7.92 -7.95 17.75
N SER A 77 9.22 -7.66 17.79
CA SER A 77 9.78 -6.34 17.47
C SER A 77 11.12 -6.46 16.75
N LEU A 78 11.40 -5.54 15.84
CA LEU A 78 12.64 -5.48 15.06
C LEU A 78 13.10 -4.02 14.94
N LYS A 79 14.42 -3.83 14.75
CA LYS A 79 14.98 -2.57 14.28
C LYS A 79 15.77 -2.83 13.01
N VAL A 80 15.41 -2.17 11.91
CA VAL A 80 16.08 -2.35 10.62
C VAL A 80 16.75 -1.04 10.23
N LEU A 81 18.07 -1.08 10.03
CA LEU A 81 18.87 0.02 9.55
C LEU A 81 19.04 -0.11 8.04
N MET A 82 18.85 0.98 7.31
CA MET A 82 19.07 1.04 5.87
C MET A 82 19.58 2.41 5.46
N GLU A 83 20.32 2.48 4.35
CA GLU A 83 20.77 3.74 3.77
C GLU A 83 19.98 4.01 2.49
N VAL A 84 19.33 5.17 2.43
CA VAL A 84 18.50 5.62 1.29
C VAL A 84 18.95 7.02 0.94
N ASP A 85 19.32 7.26 -0.31
CA ASP A 85 19.80 8.58 -0.78
C ASP A 85 20.93 9.19 0.08
N GLY A 86 21.78 8.34 0.67
CA GLY A 86 22.87 8.75 1.58
C GLY A 86 22.43 9.09 3.00
N GLU A 87 21.15 8.90 3.34
CA GLU A 87 20.59 9.06 4.67
C GLU A 87 20.42 7.69 5.35
N GLN A 88 20.90 7.56 6.60
CA GLN A 88 20.67 6.37 7.41
C GLN A 88 19.31 6.45 8.10
N LEU A 89 18.43 5.53 7.74
CA LEU A 89 17.08 5.40 8.31
C LEU A 89 17.03 4.18 9.23
N LEU A 90 16.48 4.38 10.43
CA LEU A 90 16.25 3.31 11.38
C LEU A 90 14.75 3.07 11.52
N LEU A 91 14.29 1.93 10.99
CA LEU A 91 12.90 1.51 11.08
C LEU A 91 12.69 0.82 12.44
N ALA A 92 11.77 1.34 13.26
CA ALA A 92 11.32 0.69 14.49
C ALA A 92 10.02 -0.05 14.19
N LEU A 93 10.03 -1.38 14.32
CA LEU A 93 8.99 -2.25 13.77
C LEU A 93 8.38 -3.16 14.83
N GLN A 94 7.07 -3.35 14.74
CA GLN A 94 6.24 -4.15 15.62
C GLN A 94 5.44 -5.14 14.78
N LYS A 95 5.44 -6.39 15.22
CA LYS A 95 4.73 -7.48 14.58
C LYS A 95 3.22 -7.23 14.67
N ASN A 96 2.50 -7.42 13.56
CA ASN A 96 1.07 -7.15 13.51
C ASN A 96 0.25 -8.17 14.32
N GLU A 97 -0.21 -7.81 15.49
CA GLU A 97 -1.07 -8.71 16.26
C GLU A 97 -2.50 -8.77 15.69
N GLY A 98 -3.17 -9.91 15.89
CA GLY A 98 -4.59 -10.06 15.56
C GLY A 98 -4.93 -10.11 14.07
N LEU A 99 -3.97 -10.37 13.18
CA LEU A 99 -4.22 -10.56 11.74
C LEU A 99 -5.21 -11.70 11.45
N PHE A 100 -5.23 -12.71 12.31
CA PHE A 100 -6.15 -13.83 12.23
C PHE A 100 -7.00 -13.85 13.50
N ALA A 101 -8.32 -13.94 13.31
CA ALA A 101 -9.23 -14.19 14.42
C ALA A 101 -8.90 -15.52 15.10
N SER A 102 -9.17 -15.64 16.40
CA SER A 102 -8.93 -16.87 17.18
C SER A 102 -9.56 -18.14 16.59
N HIS A 103 -10.61 -17.97 15.77
CA HIS A 103 -11.34 -19.05 15.09
C HIS A 103 -11.23 -18.93 13.57
N TYR A 104 -10.10 -18.44 13.06
CA TYR A 104 -9.84 -18.39 11.63
C TYR A 104 -9.94 -19.78 11.00
N THR A 105 -10.63 -19.84 9.87
CA THR A 105 -10.80 -21.06 9.08
C THR A 105 -10.60 -20.76 7.60
N GLU A 106 -10.05 -21.73 6.88
CA GLU A 106 -9.82 -21.67 5.44
C GLU A 106 -10.75 -22.66 4.76
N THR A 107 -11.48 -22.21 3.74
CA THR A 107 -12.32 -23.10 2.92
C THR A 107 -11.81 -23.09 1.49
N HIS A 108 -11.52 -24.28 0.96
CA HIS A 108 -11.17 -24.48 -0.45
C HIS A 108 -12.12 -25.48 -1.09
N TYR A 109 -12.22 -25.45 -2.42
CA TYR A 109 -13.08 -26.34 -3.19
C TYR A 109 -12.24 -27.37 -3.95
N LEU A 110 -12.67 -28.63 -3.93
CA LEU A 110 -12.08 -29.70 -4.74
C LEU A 110 -12.58 -29.61 -6.19
N GLU A 111 -11.96 -30.39 -7.09
CA GLU A 111 -12.35 -30.43 -8.51
C GLU A 111 -13.81 -30.88 -8.72
N ASP A 112 -14.36 -31.68 -7.81
CA ASP A 112 -15.77 -32.10 -7.82
C ASP A 112 -16.73 -31.04 -7.25
N GLY A 113 -16.21 -29.88 -6.82
CA GLY A 113 -16.97 -28.77 -6.25
C GLY A 113 -17.30 -28.92 -4.76
N SER A 114 -16.85 -29.98 -4.09
CA SER A 114 -17.03 -30.13 -2.65
C SER A 114 -16.15 -29.14 -1.85
N ALA A 115 -16.68 -28.61 -0.75
CA ALA A 115 -15.98 -27.66 0.11
C ALA A 115 -15.24 -28.38 1.24
N VAL A 116 -13.97 -28.00 1.45
CA VAL A 116 -13.12 -28.50 2.53
C VAL A 116 -12.70 -27.33 3.40
N THR A 117 -13.12 -27.35 4.68
CA THR A 117 -12.78 -26.32 5.67
C THR A 117 -11.73 -26.82 6.64
N THR A 118 -10.68 -26.03 6.85
CA THR A 118 -9.59 -26.29 7.80
C THR A 118 -9.43 -25.15 8.79
N SER A 119 -8.89 -25.44 9.97
CA SER A 119 -8.52 -24.43 10.97
C SER A 119 -7.01 -24.47 11.15
N PRO A 120 -6.23 -23.77 10.31
CA PRO A 120 -4.78 -23.78 10.43
C PRO A 120 -4.35 -23.14 11.75
N ASN A 121 -3.30 -23.70 12.36
CA ASN A 121 -2.67 -23.10 13.52
C ASN A 121 -1.79 -21.92 13.06
N VAL A 122 -2.40 -20.76 12.82
CA VAL A 122 -1.68 -19.58 12.34
C VAL A 122 -0.99 -18.88 13.51
N THR A 123 0.15 -19.43 13.93
CA THR A 123 0.96 -18.90 15.06
C THR A 123 2.11 -18.00 14.60
N ILE A 124 2.49 -18.05 13.33
CA ILE A 124 3.67 -17.34 12.81
C ILE A 124 3.29 -16.58 11.55
N HIS A 125 3.12 -15.27 11.68
CA HIS A 125 3.10 -14.35 10.55
C HIS A 125 4.36 -13.48 10.57
N CYS A 126 4.57 -12.74 9.48
CA CYS A 126 5.82 -12.05 9.18
C CYS A 126 5.58 -10.60 8.71
N TYR A 127 4.40 -10.07 9.00
CA TYR A 127 3.98 -8.69 8.72
C TYR A 127 4.18 -7.79 9.94
N TYR A 128 4.67 -6.59 9.67
CA TYR A 128 5.06 -5.61 10.66
C TYR A 128 4.55 -4.22 10.26
N HIS A 129 4.26 -3.39 11.25
CA HIS A 129 4.04 -1.95 11.11
C HIS A 129 5.07 -1.20 11.97
N GLY A 130 5.20 0.10 11.77
CA GLY A 130 6.12 0.89 12.56
C GLY A 130 6.32 2.30 12.01
N GLU A 131 7.43 2.90 12.42
CA GLU A 131 7.80 4.27 12.05
C GLU A 131 9.30 4.34 11.76
N VAL A 132 9.72 5.41 11.10
CA VAL A 132 11.14 5.76 10.93
C VAL A 132 11.57 6.63 12.12
N GLU A 133 12.54 6.16 12.90
CA GLU A 133 13.03 6.90 14.08
C GLU A 133 13.54 8.29 13.67
N GLY A 134 13.07 9.33 14.35
CA GLY A 134 13.42 10.72 14.04
C GLY A 134 12.52 11.42 13.02
N HIS A 135 11.62 10.70 12.33
CA HIS A 135 10.70 11.27 11.35
C HIS A 135 9.26 11.20 11.85
N LEU A 136 8.80 12.29 12.48
CA LEU A 136 7.47 12.37 13.07
C LEU A 136 6.37 12.20 12.01
N GLY A 137 5.39 11.33 12.32
CA GLY A 137 4.27 11.03 11.43
C GLY A 137 4.63 10.13 10.24
N SER A 138 5.83 9.55 10.22
CA SER A 138 6.16 8.48 9.28
C SER A 138 5.43 7.20 9.65
N GLU A 139 5.12 6.37 8.65
CA GLU A 139 4.50 5.06 8.82
C GLU A 139 5.21 4.07 7.92
N VAL A 140 5.46 2.87 8.44
CA VAL A 140 6.11 1.77 7.74
C VAL A 140 5.23 0.54 7.83
N SER A 141 5.04 -0.15 6.72
CA SER A 141 4.45 -1.48 6.66
C SER A 141 5.35 -2.36 5.82
N LEU A 142 5.75 -3.51 6.36
CA LEU A 142 6.62 -4.45 5.64
C LEU A 142 6.25 -5.92 5.87
N SER A 143 6.73 -6.74 4.96
CA SER A 143 6.79 -8.19 5.10
C SER A 143 8.23 -8.66 5.28
N THR A 144 8.42 -9.70 6.10
CA THR A 144 9.68 -10.43 6.26
C THR A 144 9.58 -11.88 5.77
N CYS A 145 8.45 -12.26 5.16
CA CYS A 145 8.11 -13.66 4.86
C CYS A 145 9.10 -14.30 3.87
N THR A 146 9.52 -13.52 2.89
CA THR A 146 10.38 -13.94 1.76
C THR A 146 11.46 -12.90 1.50
N GLY A 147 12.02 -12.34 2.58
CA GLY A 147 12.87 -11.13 2.57
C GLY A 147 12.06 -9.90 2.97
N LEU A 148 12.72 -8.73 2.98
CA LEU A 148 12.09 -7.44 3.23
C LEU A 148 11.37 -6.96 1.96
N ARG A 149 10.08 -6.67 2.07
CA ARG A 149 9.21 -6.14 1.02
C ARG A 149 8.21 -5.15 1.59
#